data_AF-A0A2M9W5X3-F1
#
_entry.id   AF-A0A2M9W5X3-F1
#
_cell.length_a   1.000
_cell.length_b   1.000
_cell.length_c   1.000
_cell.angle_alpha   90.00
_cell.angle_beta   90.00
_cell.angle_gamma   90.00
#
_symmetry.space_group_name_H-M   'P 1'
#
loop_
_entity.id
_entity.type
_entity.pdbx_description
1 polymer ?
#
loop_
_entity_poly.entity_id
_entity_poly.type
_entity_poly.pdbx_seq_one_letter_code
_entity_poly.pdbx_strand_id
1 'polypeptide(L)'
;MLLLTGCATPPAQPVEYRTVRLPQLSLPAELTGPVDAPVPPANLTWGDTLSLNAELYGLLGRCNADRAAIRSVEAAQRQVSTDN
;
A
#
# COMPACT_ATOMS: atom_id res chain seq x y z
N MET A 1 6.51 26.60 -44.76
CA MET A 1 6.18 26.02 -43.44
C MET A 1 5.42 27.06 -42.64
N LEU A 2 4.10 26.89 -42.47
CA LEU A 2 3.31 27.77 -41.60
C LEU A 2 3.49 27.31 -40.15
N LEU A 3 4.04 28.18 -39.30
CA LEU A 3 3.98 28.02 -37.85
C LEU A 3 2.63 28.54 -37.36
N LEU A 4 1.79 27.66 -36.83
CA LEU A 4 0.60 28.05 -36.08
C LEU A 4 1.05 28.66 -34.74
N THR A 5 1.08 29.99 -34.67
CA THR A 5 1.16 30.71 -33.39
C THR A 5 -0.27 30.90 -32.90
N GLY A 6 -0.57 30.35 -31.72
CA GLY A 6 -1.88 30.49 -31.09
C GLY A 6 -1.99 31.84 -30.39
N CYS A 7 -3.04 32.61 -30.68
CA CYS A 7 -3.35 33.88 -30.03
C CYS A 7 -3.98 33.66 -28.64
N ALA A 8 -3.21 33.15 -27.68
CA ALA A 8 -3.60 33.20 -26.27
C ALA A 8 -2.86 34.38 -25.62
N THR A 9 -3.60 35.38 -25.16
CA THR A 9 -3.05 36.44 -24.31
C THR A 9 -2.40 35.81 -23.07
N PRO A 10 -1.09 35.98 -22.85
CA PRO A 10 -0.47 35.50 -21.64
C PRO A 10 -1.09 36.25 -20.44
N PRO A 11 -1.31 35.56 -19.30
CA PRO A 11 -1.84 36.20 -18.11
C PRO A 11 -0.98 37.41 -17.71
N ALA A 12 -1.62 38.46 -17.21
CA ALA A 12 -0.96 39.73 -16.84
C ALA A 12 0.06 39.60 -15.69
N GLN A 13 0.10 38.44 -15.04
CA GLN A 13 1.02 38.10 -13.95
C GLN A 13 1.69 36.75 -14.29
N PRO A 14 2.97 36.54 -13.94
CA PRO A 14 3.61 35.23 -14.08
C PRO A 14 2.83 34.17 -13.31
N VAL A 15 2.57 33.03 -13.95
CA VAL A 15 1.97 31.87 -13.27
C VAL A 15 3.06 31.25 -12.41
N GLU A 16 3.00 31.47 -11.09
CA GLU A 16 3.92 30.86 -10.14
C GLU A 16 3.44 29.44 -9.83
N TYR A 17 4.19 28.45 -10.31
CA TYR A 17 3.96 27.05 -9.94
C TYR A 17 4.64 26.79 -8.60
N ARG A 18 3.82 26.61 -7.56
CA ARG A 18 4.29 26.19 -6.24
C ARG A 18 4.07 24.69 -6.07
N THR A 19 5.14 23.96 -5.78
CA THR A 19 5.02 22.56 -5.34
C THR A 19 4.46 22.53 -3.92
N VAL A 20 3.38 21.79 -3.71
CA VAL A 20 2.78 21.57 -2.39
C VAL A 20 3.26 20.20 -1.90
N ARG A 21 3.90 20.14 -0.72
CA ARG A 21 4.21 18.85 -0.09
C ARG A 21 2.91 18.23 0.43
N LEU A 22 2.56 17.05 -0.08
CA LEU A 22 1.47 16.26 0.49
C LEU A 22 1.98 15.59 1.79
N PRO A 23 1.24 15.64 2.91
CA PRO A 23 1.62 14.89 4.10
C PRO A 23 1.71 13.40 3.78
N GLN A 24 2.77 12.74 4.24
CA GLN A 24 2.88 11.29 4.12
C GLN A 24 1.83 10.65 5.04
N LEU A 25 0.88 9.95 4.43
CA LEU A 25 -0.15 9.22 5.16
C LEU A 25 0.49 7.95 5.74
N SER A 26 0.29 7.74 7.04
CA SER A 26 0.61 6.48 7.69
C SER A 26 -0.25 5.36 7.10
N LEU A 27 0.29 4.13 7.11
CA LEU A 27 -0.52 2.96 6.76
C LEU A 27 -1.74 2.88 7.69
N PRO A 28 -2.92 2.47 7.16
CA PRO A 28 -4.08 2.17 7.99
C PRO A 28 -3.71 1.15 9.08
N ALA A 29 -4.19 1.37 10.30
CA ALA A 29 -3.88 0.51 11.45
C ALA A 29 -4.39 -0.92 11.26
N GLU A 30 -5.42 -1.10 10.43
CA GLU A 30 -6.00 -2.39 10.06
C GLU A 30 -5.00 -3.25 9.29
N LEU A 31 -4.08 -2.65 8.52
CA LEU A 31 -3.07 -3.39 7.75
C LEU A 31 -1.95 -3.94 8.62
N THR A 32 -1.76 -3.39 9.82
CA THR A 32 -0.71 -3.82 10.77
C THR A 32 -1.28 -4.50 12.01
N GLY A 33 -2.60 -4.69 12.04
CA GLY A 33 -3.31 -5.37 13.11
C GLY A 33 -2.98 -6.87 13.18
N PRO A 34 -3.30 -7.51 14.32
CA PRO A 34 -3.18 -8.96 14.45
C PRO A 34 -4.12 -9.69 13.48
N VAL A 35 -3.71 -10.87 13.04
CA VAL A 35 -4.55 -11.78 12.25
C VAL A 35 -5.21 -12.77 13.18
N ASP A 36 -6.53 -12.93 13.04
CA ASP A 36 -7.30 -13.88 13.82
C ASP A 36 -6.90 -15.32 13.47
N ALA A 37 -6.61 -16.10 14.51
CA ALA A 37 -6.33 -17.52 14.36
C ALA A 37 -7.64 -18.32 14.27
N PRO A 38 -7.71 -19.35 13.43
CA PRO A 38 -8.85 -20.25 13.38
C PRO A 38 -9.03 -21.00 14.70
N VAL A 39 -10.28 -21.19 15.10
CA VAL A 39 -10.63 -21.87 16.35
C VAL A 39 -10.51 -23.39 16.14
N PRO A 40 -9.72 -24.11 16.96
CA PRO A 40 -9.68 -25.56 16.89
C PRO A 40 -11.05 -26.17 17.22
N PRO A 41 -11.50 -27.22 16.50
CA PRO A 41 -12.74 -27.91 16.84
C PRO A 41 -12.63 -28.61 18.19
N ALA A 42 -13.76 -28.74 18.88
CA ALA A 42 -13.84 -29.28 20.23
C ALA A 42 -13.32 -30.73 20.34
N ASN A 43 -13.51 -31.53 19.29
CA ASN A 43 -12.93 -32.86 19.15
C ASN A 43 -12.09 -32.88 17.88
N LEU A 44 -10.77 -32.86 18.04
CA LEU A 44 -9.85 -32.80 16.91
C LEU A 44 -9.62 -34.20 16.33
N THR A 45 -10.20 -34.49 15.16
CA THR A 45 -9.81 -35.69 14.41
C THR A 45 -8.54 -35.43 13.59
N TRP A 46 -7.93 -36.50 13.07
CA TRP A 46 -6.78 -36.36 12.18
C TRP A 46 -7.14 -35.59 10.89
N GLY A 47 -8.34 -35.80 10.34
CA GLY A 47 -8.82 -35.07 9.17
C GLY A 47 -9.05 -33.58 9.46
N ASP A 48 -9.54 -33.25 10.66
CA ASP A 48 -9.69 -31.87 11.11
C ASP A 48 -8.33 -31.19 11.27
N THR A 49 -7.32 -31.91 11.77
CA THR A 49 -5.96 -31.41 11.90
C THR A 49 -5.37 -31.06 10.54
N LEU A 50 -5.56 -31.92 9.54
CA LEU A 50 -5.09 -31.63 8.19
C LEU A 50 -5.76 -30.37 7.61
N SER A 51 -7.07 -30.25 7.79
CA SER A 51 -7.85 -29.11 7.32
C SER A 51 -7.43 -27.81 8.02
N LEU A 52 -7.25 -27.85 9.33
CA LEU A 52 -6.78 -26.71 10.14
C LEU A 52 -5.37 -26.28 9.74
N ASN A 53 -4.45 -27.22 9.49
CA ASN A 53 -3.12 -26.88 9.01
C ASN A 53 -3.15 -26.21 7.63
N ALA A 54 -3.99 -26.69 6.71
CA ALA A 54 -4.14 -26.07 5.39
C ALA A 54 -4.62 -24.61 5.51
N GLU A 55 -5.59 -24.34 6.40
CA GLU A 55 -6.06 -22.99 6.70
C GLU A 55 -4.95 -22.11 7.28
N LEU A 56 -4.24 -22.60 8.30
CA LEU A 56 -3.12 -21.89 8.94
C LEU A 56 -2.01 -21.55 7.94
N TYR A 57 -1.65 -22.47 7.03
CA TYR A 57 -0.66 -22.20 5.99
C TYR A 57 -1.15 -21.16 4.99
N GLY A 58 -2.44 -21.15 4.66
CA GLY A 58 -3.06 -20.10 3.84
C GLY A 58 -2.94 -18.72 4.50
N LEU A 59 -3.28 -18.62 5.78
CA LEU A 59 -3.15 -17.39 6.56
C LEU A 59 -1.69 -16.92 6.64
N LEU A 60 -0.76 -17.84 6.91
CA LEU A 60 0.67 -17.51 6.94
C LEU A 60 1.18 -16.99 5.59
N GLY A 61 0.75 -17.61 4.48
CA GLY A 61 1.05 -17.14 3.13
C GLY A 61 0.53 -15.73 2.89
N ARG A 62 -0.70 -15.44 3.31
CA ARG A 62 -1.30 -14.10 3.23
C ARG A 62 -0.52 -13.07 4.06
N CYS A 63 -0.23 -13.38 5.33
CA CYS A 63 0.55 -12.51 6.21
C CYS A 63 1.93 -12.17 5.61
N ASN A 64 2.59 -13.14 4.98
CA ASN A 64 3.87 -12.90 4.33
C ASN A 64 3.75 -11.97 3.11
N ALA A 65 2.70 -12.13 2.31
CA ALA A 65 2.41 -11.24 1.18
C ALA A 65 2.07 -9.82 1.64
N ASP A 66 1.21 -9.68 2.64
CA ASP A 66 0.82 -8.37 3.20
C ASP A 66 2.04 -7.65 3.79
N ARG A 67 2.90 -8.37 4.53
CA ARG A 67 4.17 -7.82 5.03
C ARG A 67 5.09 -7.34 3.91
N ALA A 68 5.16 -8.06 2.79
CA ALA A 68 5.96 -7.64 1.65
C ALA A 68 5.40 -6.35 1.00
N ALA A 69 4.08 -6.25 0.87
CA ALA A 69 3.41 -5.06 0.37
C ALA A 69 3.59 -3.84 1.29
N ILE A 70 3.49 -4.02 2.61
CA ILE A 70 3.75 -2.96 3.59
C ILE A 70 5.18 -2.42 3.42
N ARG A 71 6.17 -3.30 3.33
CA ARG A 71 7.57 -2.91 3.15
C ARG A 71 7.81 -2.16 1.84
N SER A 72 7.11 -2.51 0.76
CA SER A 72 7.25 -1.82 -0.52
C SER A 72 6.66 -0.41 -0.46
N VAL A 73 5.51 -0.23 0.20
CA VAL A 73 4.92 1.09 0.46
C VAL A 73 5.86 1.95 1.30
N GLU A 74 6.38 1.42 2.40
CA GLU A 74 7.33 2.12 3.26
C GLU A 74 8.64 2.48 2.54
N ALA A 75 9.11 1.64 1.62
CA ALA A 75 10.29 1.92 0.81
C ALA A 75 10.03 3.06 -0.19
N ALA A 76 8.88 3.05 -0.87
CA ALA A 76 8.48 4.12 -1.77
C ALA A 76 8.33 5.45 -1.03
N GLN A 77 7.72 5.42 0.16
CA GLN A 77 7.60 6.60 1.04
C GLN A 77 8.96 7.16 1.44
N ARG A 78 9.94 6.29 1.78
CA ARG A 78 11.32 6.70 2.11
C ARG A 78 12.05 7.33 0.93
N GLN A 79 11.93 6.78 -0.28
CA GLN A 79 12.56 7.34 -1.49
C GLN A 79 12.06 8.77 -1.78
N VAL A 80 10.74 9.00 -1.69
CA VAL A 80 10.16 10.33 -1.84
C VAL A 80 10.68 11.32 -0.79
N SER A 81 11.06 10.83 0.41
CA SER A 81 11.65 11.66 1.45
C SER A 81 13.13 11.99 1.22
N THR A 82 13.89 11.17 0.46
CA THR A 82 15.31 11.41 0.19
C THR A 82 15.57 12.29 -1.02
N ASP A 83 14.62 12.36 -1.96
CA ASP A 83 14.74 13.16 -3.20
C ASP A 83 14.37 14.65 -2.98
N ASN A 84 14.26 15.11 -1.74
CA ASN A 84 13.70 16.42 -1.34
C ASN A 84 14.40 17.00 -0.12
#